data_AF-A0A1H9CGX9-F1
#
_entry.id   AF-A0A1H9CGX9-F1
#
_cell.length_a   1.000
_cell.length_b   1.000
_cell.length_c   1.000
_cell.angle_alpha   90.00
_cell.angle_beta   90.00
_cell.angle_gamma   90.00
#
_symmetry.space_group_name_H-M   'P 1'
#
loop_
_entity.id
_entity.type
_entity.pdbx_description
1 polymer ?
#
loop_
_entity_poly.entity_id
_entity_poly.type
_entity_poly.pdbx_seq_one_letter_code
_entity_poly.pdbx_strand_id
1 'polypeptide(L)' 'MTENEISKIVIGLAIDVLKALGPGLLENATKECLFYKINQFGLYIEKRELHANKI' A
#
# COMPACT_ATOMS: atom_id res chain seq x y z
N MET A 1 4.12 2.32 18.51
CA MET A 1 3.87 1.04 17.82
C MET A 1 5.21 0.42 17.48
N THR A 2 5.31 -0.89 17.58
CA THR A 2 6.46 -1.68 17.14
C THR A 2 6.40 -1.92 15.63
N GLU A 3 7.53 -2.28 15.02
CA GLU A 3 7.60 -2.66 13.61
C GLU A 3 6.64 -3.80 13.26
N ASN A 4 6.48 -4.78 14.16
CA ASN A 4 5.55 -5.89 13.99
C ASN A 4 4.09 -5.44 13.97
N GLU A 5 3.71 -4.47 14.79
CA GLU A 5 2.35 -3.93 14.82
C GLU A 5 2.05 -3.15 13.52
N ILE A 6 2.98 -2.32 13.09
CA ILE A 6 2.88 -1.58 11.82
C ILE A 6 2.76 -2.57 10.66
N SER A 7 3.59 -3.61 10.63
CA SER A 7 3.57 -4.63 9.57
C SER A 7 2.22 -5.34 9.50
N LYS A 8 1.65 -5.74 10.64
CA LYS A 8 0.31 -6.38 10.69
C LYS A 8 -0.78 -5.47 10.11
N ILE A 9 -0.74 -4.18 10.42
CA ILE A 9 -1.71 -3.20 9.91
C ILE A 9 -1.56 -3.03 8.40
N VAL A 10 -0.34 -2.79 7.92
CA VAL A 10 -0.08 -2.58 6.48
C VAL A 10 -0.48 -3.80 5.66
N ILE A 11 -0.16 -5.01 6.12
CA ILE A 11 -0.57 -6.26 5.47
C ILE A 11 -2.10 -6.40 5.45
N GLY A 12 -2.77 -6.10 6.56
CA GLY A 12 -4.24 -6.11 6.63
C GLY A 12 -4.88 -5.16 5.61
N LEU A 13 -4.42 -3.91 5.57
CA LEU A 13 -4.90 -2.90 4.61
C LEU A 13 -4.65 -3.33 3.15
N ALA A 14 -3.50 -3.95 2.86
CA ALA A 14 -3.19 -4.45 1.52
C ALA A 14 -4.13 -5.59 1.09
N ILE A 15 -4.44 -6.52 2.00
CA ILE A 15 -5.41 -7.59 1.74
C ILE A 15 -6.79 -7.01 1.46
N ASP A 16 -7.22 -6.01 2.21
CA ASP A 16 -8.52 -5.36 2.00
C ASP A 16 -8.61 -4.65 0.65
N VAL A 17 -7.53 -3.96 0.24
CA VAL A 17 -7.43 -3.36 -1.09
C VAL A 17 -7.51 -4.42 -2.18
N LEU A 18 -6.74 -5.50 -2.08
CA LEU A 18 -6.74 -6.60 -3.05
C LEU A 18 -8.12 -7.27 -3.17
N LYS A 19 -8.80 -7.50 -2.04
CA LYS A 19 -10.16 -8.06 -2.03
C LYS A 19 -11.17 -7.13 -2.71
N ALA A 20 -11.04 -5.82 -2.51
CA ALA A 20 -11.93 -4.84 -3.11
C ALA A 20 -11.72 -4.67 -4.62
N LEU A 21 -10.46 -4.72 -5.08
CA LEU A 21 -10.11 -4.52 -6.49
C LEU A 21 -10.27 -5.78 -7.35
N GLY A 22 -10.21 -6.97 -6.74
CA GLY A 22 -10.24 -8.23 -7.45
C GLY A 22 -8.93 -8.58 -8.18
N PRO A 23 -8.77 -9.83 -8.62
CA PRO A 23 -7.56 -10.28 -9.30
C PRO A 23 -7.43 -9.66 -10.70
N GLY A 24 -6.21 -9.24 -11.07
CA GLY A 24 -5.89 -8.78 -12.43
C GLY A 24 -5.83 -7.25 -12.62
N LEU A 25 -5.92 -6.46 -11.54
CA LEU A 25 -5.79 -5.01 -11.64
C LEU A 25 -4.34 -4.52 -11.76
N LEU A 26 -4.18 -3.31 -12.31
CA LEU A 26 -2.89 -2.63 -12.47
C LEU A 26 -2.19 -2.41 -11.12
N GLU A 27 -0.90 -2.74 -11.05
CA GLU A 27 -0.07 -2.57 -9.85
C GLU A 27 -0.13 -1.14 -9.28
N ASN A 28 -0.22 -0.14 -10.18
CA ASN A 28 -0.34 1.27 -9.80
C ASN A 28 -1.63 1.55 -9.01
N ALA A 29 -2.76 0.97 -9.41
CA ALA A 29 -4.03 1.18 -8.71
C ALA A 29 -3.99 0.57 -7.30
N THR A 30 -3.41 -0.62 -7.14
CA THR A 30 -3.20 -1.24 -5.82
C THR A 30 -2.32 -0.36 -4.93
N LYS A 31 -1.23 0.20 -5.46
CA LYS A 31 -0.34 1.12 -4.74
C LYS A 31 -1.06 2.40 -4.31
N GLU A 32 -1.81 3.05 -5.19
CA GLU A 32 -2.57 4.26 -4.84
C GLU A 32 -3.63 3.97 -3.76
N CYS A 33 -4.39 2.89 -3.92
CA CYS A 33 -5.41 2.51 -2.95
C CYS A 33 -4.82 2.15 -1.59
N LEU A 34 -3.69 1.45 -1.57
CA LEU A 34 -2.98 1.13 -0.32
C LEU A 34 -2.41 2.40 0.33
N PHE A 35 -1.82 3.30 -0.45
CA PHE A 35 -1.33 4.59 0.05
C PHE A 35 -2.45 5.38 0.72
N TYR A 36 -3.60 5.48 0.05
CA TYR A 36 -4.79 6.14 0.60
C TYR A 36 -5.25 5.46 1.90
N LYS A 37 -5.33 4.14 1.95
CA LYS A 37 -5.74 3.39 3.15
C LYS A 37 -4.79 3.59 4.34
N ILE A 38 -3.48 3.56 4.10
CA ILE A 38 -2.47 3.79 5.14
C ILE A 38 -2.56 5.23 5.68
N ASN A 39 -2.74 6.21 4.78
CA ASN A 39 -2.93 7.60 5.16
C ASN A 39 -4.22 7.80 5.99
N GLN A 40 -5.34 7.18 5.57
CA GLN A 40 -6.61 7.21 6.32
C GLN A 40 -6.52 6.53 7.69
N PHE A 41 -5.66 5.51 7.83
CA PHE A 41 -5.39 4.87 9.12
C PHE A 41 -4.59 5.78 10.07
N GLY A 42 -4.03 6.90 9.57
CA GLY A 42 -3.24 7.85 10.34
C GLY A 42 -1.76 7.50 10.45
N LEU A 43 -1.27 6.55 9.63
CA LEU A 43 0.16 6.28 9.53
C LEU A 43 0.81 7.26 8.56
N TYR A 44 1.99 7.75 8.94
CA TYR A 44 2.85 8.49 8.03
C TYR A 44 3.31 7.55 6.91
N ILE A 45 3.10 7.96 5.67
CA ILE A 45 3.53 7.23 4.49
C ILE A 45 4.06 8.20 3.43
N GLU A 46 5.19 7.85 2.84
CA GLU A 46 5.80 8.57 1.73
C GLU A 46 5.60 7.77 0.44
N LYS A 47 5.11 8.42 -0.61
CA LYS A 47 5.03 7.80 -1.93
C LYS A 47 6.39 7.93 -2.61
N ARG A 48 7.07 6.81 -2.82
CA ARG A 48 8.33 6.79 -3.56
C ARG A 48 8.10 6.24 -4.96
N GLU A 49 8.28 7.08 -5.96
CA GLU A 49 8.37 6.66 -7.36
C GLU A 49 9.71 5.92 -7.53
N LEU A 50 9.66 4.63 -7.87
CA LEU A 50 10.84 3.92 -8.34
C LEU A 50 11.16 4.44 -9.74
N HIS A 51 12.03 5.45 -9.83
CA HIS A 51 12.72 5.75 -11.08
C HIS A 51 13.54 4.51 -11.43
N ALA A 52 13.01 3.66 -12.32
CA ALA A 52 13.84 2.70 -13.02
C ALA A 52 14.94 3.51 -13.71
N ASN A 53 16.18 3.40 -13.23
CA ASN A 53 17.32 3.86 -13.99
C ASN A 53 17.23 3.19 -15.35
N LYS A 54 16.87 3.97 -16.38
CA LYS A 54 17.08 3.58 -17.77
C LYS A 54 18.59 3.44 -17.93
N ILE A 55 19.05 2.20 -17.87
CA ILE A 55 20.36 1.77 -18.35
C ILE A 55 20.37 2.01 -19.86
#